data_AF-A0A3D2VIC1-F1
#
_entry.id   AF-A0A3D2VIC1-F1
#
_cell.length_a   1.000
_cell.length_b   1.000
_cell.length_c   1.000
_cell.angle_alpha   90.00
_cell.angle_beta   90.00
_cell.angle_gamma   90.00
#
_symmetry.space_group_name_H-M   'P 1'
#
loop_
_entity.id
_entity.type
_entity.pdbx_description
1 polymer ?
#
loop_
_entity_poly.entity_id
_entity_poly.type
_entity_poly.pdbx_seq_one_letter_code
_entity_poly.pdbx_strand_id
1 'polypeptide(L)'
;MFGRRPDAKAHDTTPADDPATSAPSGKGHATPSRKQAEAQRKAALKGKPVRGRSGAGSAGSAADRARERERMMAGDESALLPRDRGPVRRFARNFVD
;
A
#
# COMPACT_ATOMS: atom_id res chain seq x y z
N MET A 1 23.47 -19.38 14.58
CA MET A 1 23.12 -20.76 14.94
C MET A 1 21.68 -21.02 14.50
N PHE A 2 21.48 -21.60 13.31
CA PHE A 2 20.15 -21.99 12.82
C PHE A 2 20.21 -23.47 12.42
N GLY A 3 19.65 -24.33 13.26
CA GLY A 3 19.68 -25.79 13.09
C GLY A 3 18.64 -26.27 12.08
N ARG A 4 19.04 -27.21 11.22
CA ARG A 4 18.11 -27.96 10.35
C ARG A 4 17.42 -29.06 11.16
N ARG A 5 16.11 -29.18 11.01
CA ARG A 5 15.36 -30.41 11.34
C ARG A 5 14.96 -31.09 10.03
N PRO A 6 15.28 -32.38 9.82
CA PRO A 6 14.77 -33.14 8.70
C PRO A 6 13.66 -34.08 9.19
N ASP A 7 12.50 -34.07 8.53
CA ASP A 7 11.57 -35.19 8.60
C ASP A 7 11.03 -35.47 7.20
N ALA A 8 11.04 -36.75 6.87
CA ALA A 8 10.77 -37.31 5.57
C ALA A 8 9.40 -38.00 5.53
N LYS A 9 8.90 -38.16 4.28
CA LYS A 9 7.77 -39.00 3.80
C LYS A 9 6.38 -38.40 4.02
N ALA A 10 5.36 -38.61 3.18
CA ALA A 10 5.17 -39.02 1.79
C ALA A 10 3.63 -39.11 1.64
N HIS A 11 3.00 -38.53 0.61
CA HIS A 11 1.65 -38.93 0.20
C HIS A 11 1.48 -38.78 -1.32
N ASP A 12 1.44 -39.93 -2.01
CA ASP A 12 0.92 -40.12 -3.36
C ASP A 12 -0.62 -40.13 -3.31
N THR A 13 -1.26 -39.41 -4.23
CA THR A 13 -2.63 -39.72 -4.71
C THR A 13 -2.72 -39.40 -6.21
N THR A 14 -3.27 -40.37 -6.94
CA THR A 14 -3.24 -40.57 -8.40
C THR A 14 -4.42 -39.86 -9.11
N PRO A 15 -4.65 -39.99 -10.43
CA PRO A 15 -4.51 -38.93 -11.44
C PRO A 15 -5.83 -38.51 -12.13
N ALA A 16 -5.90 -37.31 -12.69
CA ALA A 16 -6.88 -36.98 -13.75
C ALA A 16 -6.42 -35.79 -14.59
N ASP A 17 -6.24 -36.09 -15.88
CA ASP A 17 -6.25 -35.25 -17.08
C ASP A 17 -5.14 -34.22 -17.31
N ASP A 18 -4.13 -34.70 -18.05
CA ASP A 18 -3.27 -33.97 -18.97
C ASP A 18 -4.05 -33.02 -19.90
N PRO A 19 -3.49 -31.83 -20.15
CA PRO A 19 -3.08 -31.55 -21.52
C PRO A 19 -1.56 -31.37 -21.60
N ALA A 20 -0.87 -32.47 -21.86
CA ALA A 20 0.51 -32.43 -22.32
C ALA A 20 0.55 -31.83 -23.73
N THR A 21 1.22 -30.68 -23.90
CA THR A 21 2.19 -30.56 -25.00
C THR A 21 3.32 -29.60 -24.69
N SER A 22 4.50 -30.20 -24.47
CA SER A 22 5.86 -29.65 -24.50
C SER A 22 6.27 -28.62 -23.43
N ALA A 23 7.02 -29.09 -22.44
CA ALA A 23 7.97 -28.27 -21.72
C ALA A 23 8.99 -27.68 -22.73
N PRO A 24 9.20 -26.35 -22.80
CA PRO A 24 10.35 -25.83 -23.51
C PRO A 24 11.60 -26.15 -22.68
N SER A 25 12.32 -27.18 -23.10
CA SER A 25 13.73 -27.35 -22.74
C SER A 25 14.49 -26.14 -23.30
N GLY A 26 14.67 -25.12 -22.48
CA GLY A 26 15.19 -23.80 -22.85
C GLY A 26 15.01 -22.80 -21.70
N LYS A 27 15.61 -21.61 -21.81
CA LYS A 27 15.64 -20.57 -20.76
C LYS A 27 14.22 -20.01 -20.49
N GLY A 28 13.41 -20.75 -19.74
CA GLY A 28 12.10 -20.33 -19.25
C GLY A 28 11.08 -19.92 -20.31
N HIS A 29 9.92 -19.45 -19.85
CA HIS A 29 8.92 -18.83 -20.71
C HIS A 29 9.47 -17.53 -21.30
N ALA A 30 9.13 -17.25 -22.57
CA ALA A 30 9.48 -15.99 -23.21
C ALA A 30 8.97 -14.81 -22.36
N THR A 31 9.82 -13.79 -22.19
CA THR A 31 9.35 -12.52 -21.64
C THR A 31 8.25 -11.95 -22.54
N PRO A 32 7.20 -11.33 -21.97
CA PRO A 32 6.13 -10.76 -22.77
C PRO A 32 6.70 -9.76 -23.79
N SER A 33 6.16 -9.78 -25.01
CA SER A 33 6.52 -8.80 -26.04
C SER A 33 6.36 -7.38 -25.48
N ARG A 34 7.18 -6.43 -25.96
CA ARG A 34 7.10 -5.01 -25.57
C ARG A 34 5.66 -4.49 -25.60
N LYS A 35 4.89 -4.85 -26.63
CA LYS A 35 3.48 -4.47 -26.77
C LYS A 35 2.60 -5.00 -25.63
N GLN A 36 2.83 -6.24 -25.21
CA GLN A 36 2.10 -6.88 -24.11
C GLN A 36 2.51 -6.29 -22.75
N ALA A 37 3.81 -6.08 -22.52
CA ALA A 37 4.30 -5.45 -21.30
C ALA A 37 3.76 -4.02 -21.13
N GLU A 38 3.73 -3.24 -22.22
CA GLU A 38 3.14 -1.90 -22.22
C GLU A 38 1.63 -1.93 -22.00
N ALA A 39 0.92 -2.88 -22.61
CA ALA A 39 -0.52 -3.04 -22.38
C ALA A 39 -0.83 -3.41 -20.93
N GLN A 40 -0.06 -4.32 -20.32
CA GLN A 40 -0.18 -4.69 -18.91
C GLN A 40 0.12 -3.51 -17.98
N ARG A 41 1.18 -2.74 -18.27
CA ARG A 41 1.49 -1.50 -17.52
C ARG A 41 0.36 -0.48 -17.62
N LYS A 42 -0.18 -0.26 -18.82
CA LYS A 42 -1.30 0.66 -19.05
C LYS A 42 -2.58 0.18 -18.37
N ALA A 43 -2.85 -1.12 -18.36
CA ALA A 43 -3.98 -1.72 -17.67
C ALA A 43 -3.86 -1.58 -16.14
N ALA A 44 -2.65 -1.76 -15.59
CA ALA A 44 -2.38 -1.57 -14.17
C ALA A 44 -2.51 -0.10 -13.72
N LEU A 45 -2.06 0.85 -14.56
CA LEU A 45 -2.23 2.29 -14.29
C LEU A 45 -3.67 2.77 -14.43
N LYS A 46 -4.44 2.13 -15.33
CA LYS A 46 -5.86 2.37 -15.50
C LYS A 46 -6.59 1.71 -14.32
N GLY A 47 -6.43 2.29 -13.13
CA GLY A 47 -7.14 1.89 -11.92
C GLY A 47 -8.64 1.70 -12.18
N LYS A 48 -9.30 0.91 -11.32
CA LYS A 48 -10.73 0.56 -11.47
C LYS A 48 -11.54 1.83 -11.83
N PRO A 49 -12.41 1.79 -12.86
CA PRO A 49 -13.20 2.96 -13.24
C PRO A 49 -13.98 3.39 -12.00
N VAL A 50 -13.70 4.61 -11.52
CA VAL A 50 -14.30 5.15 -10.30
C VAL A 50 -15.73 5.59 -10.63
N ARG A 51 -16.60 4.63 -10.95
CA ARG A 51 -18.04 4.83 -11.00
C ARG A 51 -18.54 4.73 -9.56
N GLY A 52 -18.49 5.85 -8.83
CA GLY A 52 -19.21 6.04 -7.57
C GLY A 52 -18.41 6.06 -6.26
N ARG A 53 -17.08 5.87 -6.25
CA ARG A 53 -16.27 5.79 -5.01
C ARG A 53 -15.31 6.99 -4.81
N SER A 54 -15.36 8.03 -5.64
CA SER A 54 -14.45 9.19 -5.49
C SER A 54 -14.90 10.19 -4.41
N GLY A 55 -16.20 10.23 -4.08
CA GLY A 55 -16.76 11.21 -3.14
C GLY A 55 -16.71 10.76 -1.68
N ALA A 56 -17.02 9.50 -1.41
CA ALA A 56 -17.20 9.00 -0.04
C ALA A 56 -15.90 8.94 0.77
N GLY A 57 -14.76 8.62 0.14
CA GLY A 57 -13.45 8.66 0.81
C GLY A 57 -12.88 10.07 0.99
N SER A 58 -13.24 10.99 0.08
CA SER A 58 -12.75 12.37 0.12
C SER A 58 -13.42 13.15 1.26
N ALA A 59 -14.73 13.00 1.46
CA ALA A 59 -15.49 13.72 2.49
C ALA A 59 -15.01 13.42 3.91
N GLY A 60 -14.75 12.14 4.24
CA GLY A 60 -14.19 11.77 5.55
C GLY A 60 -12.81 12.39 5.77
N SER A 61 -11.94 12.28 4.77
CA SER A 61 -10.59 12.85 4.83
C SER A 61 -10.58 14.38 4.91
N ALA A 62 -11.57 15.05 4.32
CA ALA A 62 -11.71 16.51 4.39
C ALA A 62 -12.09 16.94 5.81
N ALA A 63 -13.02 16.22 6.44
CA ALA A 63 -13.43 16.47 7.81
C ALA A 63 -12.28 16.22 8.82
N ASP A 64 -11.47 15.17 8.62
CA ASP A 64 -10.29 14.91 9.44
C ASP A 64 -9.26 16.05 9.33
N ARG A 65 -8.97 16.52 8.11
CA ARG A 65 -8.06 17.65 7.90
C ARG A 65 -8.59 18.96 8.50
N ALA A 66 -9.91 19.17 8.48
CA ALA A 66 -10.51 20.34 9.11
C ALA A 66 -10.32 20.29 10.64
N ARG A 67 -10.60 19.14 11.27
CA ARG A 67 -10.38 18.93 12.71
C ARG A 67 -8.91 19.14 13.11
N GLU A 68 -7.97 18.64 12.31
CA GLU A 68 -6.54 18.82 12.59
C GLU A 68 -6.11 20.29 12.45
N ARG A 69 -6.66 21.02 11.48
CA ARG A 69 -6.46 22.47 11.34
C ARG A 69 -7.04 23.25 12.51
N GLU A 70 -8.24 22.92 12.96
CA GLU A 70 -8.86 23.54 14.14
C GLU A 70 -8.00 23.35 15.39
N ARG A 71 -7.49 22.13 15.62
CA ARG A 71 -6.57 21.83 16.73
C ARG A 71 -5.26 22.59 16.62
N MET A 72 -4.71 22.70 15.42
CA MET A 72 -3.51 23.50 15.15
C MET A 72 -3.74 24.98 15.49
N MET A 73 -4.89 25.55 15.09
CA MET A 73 -5.26 26.93 15.38
C MET A 73 -5.54 27.18 16.87
N ALA A 74 -6.17 26.21 17.55
CA ALA A 74 -6.37 26.25 19.00
C ALA A 74 -5.06 26.05 19.79
N GLY A 75 -3.97 25.67 19.12
CA GLY A 75 -2.65 25.54 19.74
C GLY A 75 -2.42 24.22 20.50
N ASP A 76 -3.20 23.17 20.20
CA ASP A 76 -3.00 21.82 20.73
C ASP A 76 -1.64 21.26 20.30
N GLU A 77 -0.81 20.90 21.28
CA GLU A 77 0.57 20.44 21.05
C GLU A 77 0.66 19.21 20.14
N SER A 78 -0.38 18.38 20.10
CA SER A 78 -0.42 17.18 19.26
C SER A 78 -0.53 17.49 17.76
N ALA A 79 -1.20 18.59 17.41
CA ALA A 79 -1.47 19.01 16.03
C ALA A 79 -0.46 20.03 15.47
N LEU A 80 0.37 20.64 16.34
CA LEU A 80 1.38 21.60 15.92
C LEU A 80 2.56 20.96 15.19
N LEU A 81 3.28 21.73 14.38
CA LEU A 81 4.54 21.29 13.78
C LEU A 81 5.59 21.07 14.88
N PRO A 82 6.56 20.15 14.70
CA PRO A 82 7.61 19.89 15.67
C PRO A 82 8.38 21.16 16.11
N ARG A 83 8.50 22.13 15.20
CA ARG A 83 9.14 23.42 15.47
C ARG A 83 8.38 24.25 16.51
N ASP A 84 7.07 24.12 16.58
CA ASP A 84 6.19 24.96 17.40
C ASP A 84 5.72 24.27 18.70
N ARG A 85 6.14 23.02 18.90
CA ARG A 85 5.89 22.24 20.11
C ARG A 85 6.85 22.62 21.25
N GLY A 86 6.43 22.32 22.47
CA GLY A 86 7.28 22.37 23.66
C GLY A 86 6.93 23.49 24.65
N PRO A 87 7.41 23.37 25.90
CA PRO A 87 6.97 24.22 27.01
C PRO A 87 7.31 25.70 26.83
N VAL A 88 8.48 26.01 26.27
CA VAL A 88 8.91 27.40 26.02
C VAL A 88 8.01 28.07 24.97
N ARG A 89 7.71 27.37 23.87
CA ARG A 89 6.85 27.90 22.81
C ARG A 89 5.37 27.94 23.21
N ARG A 90 4.92 27.00 24.03
CA ARG A 90 3.59 27.06 24.66
C ARG A 90 3.48 28.28 25.56
N PHE A 91 4.47 28.52 26.44
CA PHE A 91 4.50 29.70 27.29
C PHE A 91 4.47 30.99 26.48
N ALA A 92 5.30 31.10 25.45
CA ALA A 92 5.32 32.27 24.58
C ALA A 92 3.96 32.54 23.91
N ARG A 93 3.24 31.50 23.47
CA ARG A 93 1.88 31.65 22.92
C ARG A 93 0.89 32.12 23.98
N ASN A 94 0.77 31.40 25.09
CA ASN A 94 -0.15 31.75 26.18
C ASN A 94 0.12 33.12 26.82
N PHE A 95 1.33 33.65 26.66
CA PHE A 95 1.70 34.96 27.16
C PHE A 95 1.39 36.10 26.17
N VAL A 96 1.39 35.80 24.86
CA VAL A 96 1.19 36.80 23.79
C VAL A 96 -0.26 36.85 23.32
N ASP A 97 -0.91 35.70 23.16
CA ASP A 97 -2.37 35.58 22.94
C ASP A 97 -3.14 35.97 24.22
#